data_AF-A0A8J7E3W3-F1
#
_entry.id   AF-A0A8J7E3W3-F1
#
_cell.length_a   1.000
_cell.length_b   1.000
_cell.length_c   1.000
_cell.angle_alpha   90.00
_cell.angle_beta   90.00
_cell.angle_gamma   90.00
#
_symmetry.space_group_name_H-M   'P 1'
#
loop_
_entity.id
_entity.type
_entity.pdbx_description
1 polymer ?
#
loop_
_entity_poly.entity_id
_entity_poly.type
_entity_poly.pdbx_seq_one_letter_code
_entity_poly.pdbx_strand_id
1 'polypeptide(L)'
;MDSTVVAGSTNTIFTQPAPALPLLEKGQAGDAIRVLQWILNSKKFLFQPEEYLDIDGVFGTRTENVIRYFQSVTNLPIDGIVGPDTWALLSLPEGLD
;
A
#
# COMPACT_ATOMS: atom_id res chain seq x y z
N MET A 1 -30.87 27.70 -19.45
CA MET A 1 -30.78 28.50 -18.21
C MET A 1 -31.52 27.66 -17.20
N ASP A 2 -30.86 26.89 -16.34
CA ASP A 2 -30.09 27.38 -15.20
C ASP A 2 -29.09 26.32 -14.71
N SER A 3 -27.92 26.78 -14.27
CA SER A 3 -26.81 26.00 -13.74
C SER A 3 -26.94 25.85 -12.22
N THR A 4 -26.49 24.76 -11.61
CA THR A 4 -25.66 24.79 -10.37
C THR A 4 -25.04 23.42 -10.12
N VAL A 5 -23.71 23.44 -9.96
CA VAL A 5 -22.85 22.39 -9.43
C VAL A 5 -22.91 22.40 -7.90
N VAL A 6 -22.98 21.23 -7.24
CA VAL A 6 -22.47 21.06 -5.86
C VAL A 6 -21.86 19.66 -5.73
N ALA A 7 -20.54 19.62 -5.72
CA ALA A 7 -19.78 18.58 -5.03
C ALA A 7 -19.93 18.83 -3.53
N GLY A 8 -20.33 17.82 -2.75
CA GLY A 8 -20.52 17.99 -1.31
C GLY A 8 -21.04 16.75 -0.58
N SER A 9 -20.11 16.13 0.14
CA SER A 9 -20.12 15.19 1.27
C SER A 9 -21.41 14.98 2.11
N THR A 10 -21.37 13.87 2.88
CA THR A 10 -22.17 13.45 4.07
C THR A 10 -23.19 12.32 3.79
N ASN A 11 -23.37 11.23 4.57
CA ASN A 11 -23.16 11.03 6.00
C ASN A 11 -23.18 9.51 6.40
N THR A 12 -22.08 9.04 7.02
CA THR A 12 -21.94 8.16 8.21
C THR A 12 -22.94 7.02 8.56
N ILE A 13 -22.44 5.76 8.59
CA ILE A 13 -22.82 4.73 9.59
C ILE A 13 -21.54 4.23 10.27
N PHE A 14 -21.42 4.48 11.57
CA PHE A 14 -20.35 4.00 12.44
C PHE A 14 -20.48 2.49 12.68
N THR A 15 -19.74 1.71 11.91
CA THR A 15 -19.11 0.49 12.43
C THR A 15 -17.65 0.73 12.19
N GLN A 16 -16.89 1.14 13.21
CA GLN A 16 -15.44 1.24 13.05
C GLN A 16 -14.94 -0.20 12.94
N PRO A 17 -14.56 -0.69 11.75
CA PRO A 17 -13.84 -1.94 11.68
C PRO A 17 -12.50 -1.68 12.39
N ALA A 18 -11.88 -2.70 12.99
CA ALA A 18 -10.48 -2.62 13.42
C ALA A 18 -9.67 -1.83 12.37
N PRO A 19 -8.77 -0.89 12.75
CA PRO A 19 -8.22 0.10 11.83
C PRO A 19 -7.85 -0.58 10.52
N ALA A 20 -8.71 -0.42 9.52
CA ALA A 20 -8.57 -1.14 8.28
C ALA A 20 -7.36 -0.48 7.64
N LEU A 21 -6.27 -1.24 7.54
CA LEU A 21 -5.05 -0.73 6.93
C LEU A 21 -5.42 -0.13 5.57
N PRO A 22 -4.92 1.08 5.27
CA PRO A 22 -5.39 1.82 4.10
C PRO A 22 -5.08 1.02 2.84
N LEU A 23 -6.02 1.05 1.89
CA LEU A 23 -5.78 0.55 0.54
C LEU A 23 -4.78 1.50 -0.12
N LEU A 24 -3.58 1.00 -0.42
CA LEU A 24 -2.55 1.81 -1.07
C LEU A 24 -2.37 1.42 -2.54
N GLU A 25 -2.36 2.42 -3.42
CA GLU A 25 -2.15 2.23 -4.86
C GLU A 25 -1.37 3.40 -5.47
N LYS A 26 -0.94 3.21 -6.72
CA LYS A 26 -0.14 4.20 -7.45
C LYS A 26 -0.80 5.57 -7.54
N GLY A 27 0.02 6.61 -7.37
CA GLY A 27 -0.41 8.00 -7.44
C GLY A 27 -0.89 8.57 -6.10
N GLN A 28 -1.03 7.74 -5.07
CA GLN A 28 -1.29 8.20 -3.72
C GLN A 28 0.00 8.68 -3.02
N ALA A 29 -0.16 9.51 -1.98
CA ALA A 29 0.93 9.96 -1.13
C ALA A 29 0.47 10.10 0.34
N GLY A 30 1.40 9.90 1.29
CA GLY A 30 1.13 10.06 2.73
C GLY A 30 1.98 9.16 3.63
N ASP A 31 1.80 9.29 4.95
CA ASP A 31 2.63 8.58 5.94
C ASP A 31 2.45 7.07 5.89
N ALA A 32 1.27 6.57 5.51
CA ALA A 32 1.04 5.14 5.31
C ALA A 32 1.97 4.55 4.22
N ILE A 33 2.29 5.34 3.19
CA ILE A 33 3.20 4.92 2.12
C ILE A 33 4.65 4.98 2.59
N ARG A 34 5.01 5.92 3.47
CA ARG A 34 6.34 5.92 4.10
C ARG A 34 6.55 4.66 4.94
N VAL A 35 5.54 4.29 5.71
CA VAL A 35 5.56 3.04 6.48
C VAL A 35 5.70 1.84 5.54
N LEU A 36 4.94 1.80 4.44
CA LEU A 36 5.06 0.76 3.43
C LEU A 36 6.49 0.66 2.86
N GLN A 37 7.05 1.77 2.38
CA GLN A 37 8.41 1.83 1.82
C GLN A 37 9.45 1.38 2.84
N TRP A 38 9.31 1.78 4.11
CA TRP A 38 10.18 1.34 5.18
C TRP A 38 10.10 -0.17 5.43
N ILE A 39 8.89 -0.75 5.43
CA ILE A 39 8.71 -2.20 5.57
C ILE A 39 9.34 -2.95 4.39
N LEU A 40 9.10 -2.49 3.15
CA LEU A 40 9.65 -3.10 1.95
C LEU A 40 11.18 -3.09 1.93
N ASN A 41 11.79 -1.97 2.32
CA ASN A 41 13.25 -1.86 2.50
C ASN A 41 13.76 -2.83 3.59
N SER A 42 13.03 -2.96 4.70
CA SER A 42 13.44 -3.81 5.82
C SER A 42 13.37 -5.30 5.50
N LYS A 43 12.45 -5.70 4.62
CA LYS A 43 12.23 -7.09 4.23
C LYS A 43 13.17 -7.59 3.11
N LYS A 44 14.04 -6.73 2.56
CA LYS A 44 14.92 -7.05 1.42
C LYS A 44 14.20 -7.67 0.21
N PHE A 45 12.92 -7.36 -0.01
CA PHE A 45 12.17 -7.77 -1.22
C PHE A 45 12.59 -7.00 -2.47
N LEU A 46 13.74 -6.36 -2.45
CA LEU A 46 14.26 -5.54 -3.54
C LEU A 46 15.14 -6.40 -4.43
N PHE A 47 15.04 -6.17 -5.73
CA PHE A 47 15.63 -7.02 -6.77
C PHE A 47 17.16 -7.14 -6.67
N GLN A 48 17.82 -6.23 -5.94
CA GLN A 48 19.26 -6.22 -5.70
C GLN A 48 19.59 -5.79 -4.26
N PRO A 49 20.68 -6.30 -3.66
CA PRO A 49 21.08 -5.99 -2.27
C PRO A 49 21.42 -4.51 -2.03
N GLU A 50 21.60 -3.73 -3.09
CA GLU A 50 21.94 -2.31 -3.04
C GLU A 50 20.77 -1.40 -3.46
N GLU A 51 19.63 -1.97 -3.86
CA GLU A 51 18.46 -1.19 -4.25
C GLU A 51 17.59 -0.95 -3.02
N TYR A 52 17.25 0.31 -2.76
CA TYR A 52 16.34 0.77 -1.70
C TYR A 52 15.26 1.65 -2.32
N LEU A 53 14.03 1.59 -1.82
CA LEU A 53 13.03 2.60 -2.12
C LEU A 53 13.35 3.87 -1.34
N ASP A 54 13.21 5.03 -2.00
CA ASP A 54 13.12 6.31 -1.30
C ASP A 54 11.88 6.31 -0.40
N ILE A 55 12.06 6.64 0.87
CA ILE A 55 10.96 6.76 1.85
C ILE A 55 10.37 8.18 1.76
N ASP A 56 9.92 8.55 0.57
CA ASP A 56 9.36 9.87 0.28
C ASP A 56 7.86 9.98 0.65
N GLY A 57 7.20 8.84 0.81
CA GLY A 57 5.77 8.75 1.05
C GLY A 57 4.94 8.84 -0.22
N VAL A 58 5.52 8.60 -1.40
CA VAL A 58 4.84 8.62 -2.69
C VAL A 58 4.77 7.22 -3.27
N PHE A 59 3.56 6.79 -3.64
CA PHE A 59 3.36 5.51 -4.30
C PHE A 59 3.63 5.66 -5.80
N GLY A 60 4.92 5.75 -6.14
CA GLY A 60 5.40 5.85 -7.51
C GLY A 60 5.56 4.48 -8.19
N THR A 61 6.01 4.50 -9.45
CA THR A 61 6.26 3.29 -10.24
C THR A 61 7.24 2.32 -9.57
N ARG A 62 8.25 2.83 -8.85
CA ARG A 62 9.20 1.96 -8.12
C ARG A 62 8.50 1.20 -6.99
N THR A 63 7.72 1.88 -6.17
CA THR A 63 6.92 1.26 -5.09
C THR A 63 5.97 0.20 -5.66
N GLU A 64 5.25 0.53 -6.75
CA GLU A 64 4.35 -0.40 -7.44
C GLU A 64 5.06 -1.67 -7.92
N ASN A 65 6.22 -1.54 -8.57
CA ASN A 65 6.98 -2.68 -9.07
C ASN A 65 7.40 -3.62 -7.96
N VAL A 66 7.81 -3.09 -6.80
CA VAL A 66 8.19 -3.89 -5.63
C VAL A 66 6.96 -4.61 -5.05
N ILE A 67 5.79 -3.94 -4.98
CA ILE A 67 4.55 -4.59 -4.52
C ILE A 67 4.14 -5.72 -5.46
N ARG A 68 4.19 -5.50 -6.78
CA ARG A 68 3.88 -6.56 -7.76
C ARG A 68 4.81 -7.75 -7.63
N TYR A 69 6.10 -7.50 -7.39
CA TYR A 69 7.05 -8.58 -7.13
C TYR A 69 6.75 -9.32 -5.83
N PHE A 70 6.48 -8.59 -4.75
CA PHE A 70 6.07 -9.19 -3.49
C PHE A 70 4.83 -10.09 -3.67
N GLN A 71 3.81 -9.60 -4.37
CA GLN A 71 2.60 -10.36 -4.67
C GLN A 71 2.89 -11.61 -5.50
N SER A 72 3.80 -11.53 -6.48
CA SER A 72 4.16 -12.67 -7.33
C SER A 72 4.89 -13.79 -6.57
N VAL A 73 5.67 -13.45 -5.53
CA VAL A 73 6.37 -14.44 -4.69
C VAL A 73 5.55 -14.91 -3.49
N THR A 74 4.42 -14.25 -3.19
CA THR A 74 3.54 -14.58 -2.06
C THR A 74 2.19 -15.21 -2.47
N ASN A 75 2.06 -15.61 -3.74
CA ASN A 75 0.86 -16.22 -4.30
C ASN A 75 -0.41 -15.35 -4.15
N LEU A 76 -0.23 -14.03 -4.11
CA LEU A 76 -1.30 -13.03 -4.14
C LEU A 76 -1.60 -12.60 -5.59
N PRO A 77 -2.79 -12.03 -5.86
CA PRO A 77 -3.05 -11.34 -7.11
C PRO A 77 -2.01 -10.23 -7.36
N ILE A 78 -1.46 -10.18 -8.59
CA ILE A 78 -0.41 -9.21 -8.98
C ILE A 78 -1.05 -7.91 -9.50
N ASP A 79 -1.88 -7.29 -8.67
CA ASP A 79 -2.63 -6.07 -9.00
C ASP A 79 -1.84 -4.78 -8.73
N GLY A 80 -0.75 -4.85 -7.95
CA GLY A 80 0.03 -3.68 -7.53
C GLY A 80 -0.63 -2.85 -6.42
N ILE A 81 -1.67 -3.37 -5.78
CA ILE A 81 -2.45 -2.72 -4.74
C ILE A 81 -2.12 -3.34 -3.38
N VAL A 82 -1.87 -2.51 -2.38
CA VAL A 82 -1.64 -2.98 -1.00
C VAL A 82 -2.98 -3.01 -0.27
N GLY A 83 -3.64 -4.15 -0.37
CA GLY A 83 -4.87 -4.47 0.36
C GLY A 83 -4.61 -5.20 1.69
N PRO A 84 -5.67 -5.60 2.40
CA PRO A 84 -5.57 -6.27 3.70
C PRO A 84 -4.68 -7.51 3.68
N ASP A 85 -4.76 -8.34 2.63
CA ASP A 85 -3.95 -9.56 2.51
C ASP A 85 -2.47 -9.24 2.28
N THR A 86 -2.18 -8.24 1.45
CA THR A 86 -0.80 -7.75 1.24
C THR A 86 -0.21 -7.21 2.53
N TRP A 87 -0.98 -6.41 3.26
CA TRP A 87 -0.58 -5.89 4.57
C TRP A 87 -0.33 -6.99 5.60
N ALA A 88 -1.21 -7.99 5.66
CA ALA A 88 -1.06 -9.12 6.56
C ALA A 88 0.30 -9.80 6.34
N LEU A 89 0.64 -10.14 5.09
CA LEU A 89 1.92 -10.79 4.78
C LEU A 89 3.14 -9.89 5.01
N LEU A 90 3.05 -8.59 4.72
CA LEU A 90 4.12 -7.63 5.01
C LEU A 90 4.39 -7.49 6.51
N SER A 91 3.34 -7.65 7.34
CA SER A 91 3.41 -7.52 8.80
C SER A 91 3.90 -8.78 9.53
N LEU A 92 3.95 -9.94 8.86
CA LEU A 92 4.40 -11.19 9.49
C LEU A 92 5.90 -11.11 9.81
N PRO A 93 6.35 -11.44 11.03
CA PRO A 93 7.78 -11.65 11.29
C PRO A 93 8.26 -12.88 10.50
N GLU A 94 9.49 -12.84 9.96
CA GLU A 94 10.04 -14.01 9.26
C GLU A 94 10.17 -15.19 10.24
N GLY A 95 9.52 -16.32 9.95
CA GLY A 95 9.63 -17.55 10.75
C GLY A 95 8.38 -17.99 11.53
N LEU A 96 7.19 -17.85 10.96
CA LEU A 96 6.03 -18.65 11.40
C LEU A 96 5.80 -19.77 10.36
N ASP A 97 6.56 -20.85 10.53
CA ASP A 97 6.28 -22.17 9.93
C ASP A 97 5.31 -22.93 10.85
#